data_AF-A0A7X0AVF8-F1
#
_entry.id   AF-A0A7X0AVF8-F1
#
_cell.length_a   1.000
_cell.length_b   1.000
_cell.length_c   1.000
_cell.angle_alpha   90.00
_cell.angle_beta   90.00
_cell.angle_gamma   90.00
#
_symmetry.space_group_name_H-M   'P 1'
#
loop_
_entity.id
_entity.type
_entity.pdbx_description
1 polymer ?
#
loop_
_entity_poly.entity_id
_entity_poly.type
_entity_poly.pdbx_seq_one_letter_code
_entity_poly.pdbx_strand_id
1 'polypeptide(L)'
;MATLTDDFIKVVPHANEFARAEGAGSIAIGSESAAFASDGRAIAIGDKAVANGDHSIAIGWMATSVTSTHTGTPASDAVTIGFHAGAYAPSAVALGSGSQASTPFTVSVGGDASIYGAFRRRIVYVADGTDVSDVATVGQLRRAKAELEEQLSALREDYSKLAILLQETAR
;
A
#
# COMPACT_ATOMS: atom_id res chain seq x y z
N MET A 1 15.38 -22.17 26.13
CA MET A 1 15.95 -20.99 25.44
C MET A 1 15.84 -19.78 26.34
N ALA A 2 16.78 -18.85 26.27
CA ALA A 2 16.72 -17.62 27.04
C ALA A 2 15.83 -16.62 26.31
N THR A 3 14.73 -16.22 26.95
CA THR A 3 14.01 -14.98 26.63
C THR A 3 15.03 -13.85 26.55
N LEU A 4 15.00 -13.03 25.49
CA LEU A 4 15.75 -11.78 25.52
C LEU A 4 15.01 -10.86 26.50
N THR A 5 15.57 -10.70 27.69
CA THR A 5 14.98 -9.90 28.77
C THR A 5 15.81 -8.64 29.00
N ASP A 6 15.96 -7.81 27.98
CA ASP A 6 16.52 -6.45 28.12
C ASP A 6 15.44 -5.49 28.64
N ASP A 7 15.79 -4.43 29.37
CA ASP A 7 14.80 -3.51 29.98
C ASP A 7 13.93 -2.80 28.94
N PHE A 8 14.43 -2.63 27.72
CA PHE A 8 13.73 -1.99 26.62
C PHE A 8 13.32 -2.99 25.53
N ILE A 9 14.02 -4.12 25.39
CA ILE A 9 13.71 -5.17 24.40
C ILE A 9 13.34 -6.48 25.10
N LYS A 10 12.03 -6.79 25.11
CA LYS A 10 11.50 -8.07 25.59
C LYS A 10 11.04 -8.91 24.41
N VAL A 11 11.59 -10.12 24.27
CA VAL A 11 11.11 -11.11 23.28
C VAL A 11 10.74 -12.38 24.02
N VAL A 12 9.44 -12.63 24.14
CA VAL A 12 8.89 -13.83 24.75
C VAL A 12 8.67 -14.88 23.65
N PRO A 13 9.41 -16.01 23.67
CA PRO A 13 9.21 -17.06 22.69
C PRO A 13 7.90 -17.81 22.94
N HIS A 14 7.26 -18.28 21.87
CA HIS A 14 6.26 -19.34 21.93
C HIS A 14 6.97 -20.70 21.82
N ALA A 15 6.39 -21.78 22.35
CA ALA A 15 7.14 -23.03 22.55
C ALA A 15 7.55 -23.72 21.24
N ASN A 16 8.79 -24.20 21.17
CA ASN A 16 9.36 -25.06 20.10
C ASN A 16 9.46 -24.47 18.69
N GLU A 17 9.47 -23.15 18.55
CA GLU A 17 9.52 -22.45 17.26
C GLU A 17 10.65 -21.38 17.28
N PHE A 18 11.42 -21.28 16.19
CA PHE A 18 12.61 -20.43 16.13
C PHE A 18 12.45 -19.31 15.11
N ALA A 19 12.96 -18.12 15.46
CA ALA A 19 13.25 -17.07 14.49
C ALA A 19 14.41 -17.54 13.59
N ARG A 20 14.31 -17.27 12.28
CA ARG A 20 15.30 -17.65 11.27
C ARG A 20 15.70 -16.42 10.48
N ALA A 21 16.95 -16.00 10.63
CA ALA A 21 17.57 -14.98 9.80
C ALA A 21 18.62 -15.65 8.92
N GLU A 22 18.27 -15.87 7.66
CA GLU A 22 19.10 -16.46 6.62
C GLU A 22 19.35 -15.37 5.57
N GLY A 23 20.62 -15.06 5.33
CA GLY A 23 21.05 -13.89 4.56
C GLY A 23 21.88 -12.91 5.38
N ALA A 24 22.92 -12.36 4.76
CA ALA A 24 23.84 -11.46 5.44
C ALA A 24 23.11 -10.18 5.92
N GLY A 25 23.19 -9.88 7.22
CA GLY A 25 22.55 -8.70 7.80
C GLY A 25 21.02 -8.77 7.94
N SER A 26 20.42 -9.95 7.76
CA SER A 26 18.99 -10.15 7.99
C SER A 26 18.63 -10.11 9.48
N ILE A 27 17.40 -9.70 9.80
CA ILE A 27 16.86 -9.61 11.16
C ILE A 27 15.57 -10.44 11.22
N ALA A 28 15.48 -11.36 12.18
CA ALA A 28 14.26 -12.11 12.48
C ALA A 28 13.96 -12.02 13.99
N ILE A 29 12.80 -11.45 14.33
CA ILE A 29 12.36 -11.24 15.72
C ILE A 29 10.91 -11.72 15.86
N GLY A 30 10.68 -12.75 16.68
CA GLY A 30 9.36 -13.34 16.90
C GLY A 30 9.36 -14.85 16.67
N SER A 31 8.41 -15.56 17.28
CA SER A 31 8.24 -17.00 17.06
C SER A 31 7.94 -17.26 15.57
N GLU A 32 8.58 -18.27 14.99
CA GLU A 32 8.48 -18.60 13.55
C GLU A 32 8.77 -17.44 12.56
N SER A 33 9.36 -16.32 13.03
CA SER A 33 9.74 -15.23 12.13
C SER A 33 10.85 -15.70 11.19
N ALA A 34 10.80 -15.26 9.94
CA ALA A 34 11.65 -15.77 8.89
C ALA A 34 12.09 -14.65 7.93
N ALA A 35 13.37 -14.31 7.97
CA ALA A 35 14.02 -13.46 6.98
C ALA A 35 14.91 -14.36 6.10
N PHE A 36 14.52 -14.65 4.86
CA PHE A 36 15.13 -15.65 3.97
C PHE A 36 15.74 -15.05 2.70
N ALA A 37 16.34 -13.87 2.78
CA ALA A 37 16.91 -13.20 1.62
C ALA A 37 18.25 -13.83 1.19
N SER A 38 18.41 -14.08 -0.11
CA SER A 38 19.64 -14.60 -0.72
C SER A 38 20.80 -13.62 -0.58
N ASP A 39 20.58 -12.36 -0.96
CA ASP A 39 21.53 -11.26 -0.81
C ASP A 39 21.41 -10.62 0.58
N GLY A 40 20.47 -11.07 1.42
CA GLY A 40 20.33 -10.68 2.81
C GLY A 40 19.57 -9.37 3.04
N ARG A 41 19.78 -8.79 4.25
CA ARG A 41 19.16 -7.53 4.70
C ARG A 41 17.62 -7.54 4.73
N ALA A 42 17.02 -8.73 4.78
CA ALA A 42 15.59 -8.86 5.03
C ALA A 42 15.28 -8.66 6.52
N ILE A 43 14.13 -8.07 6.81
CA ILE A 43 13.66 -7.80 8.18
C ILE A 43 12.30 -8.45 8.37
N ALA A 44 12.22 -9.44 9.26
CA ALA A 44 10.97 -10.07 9.69
C ALA A 44 10.76 -9.83 11.19
N ILE A 45 9.73 -9.07 11.56
CA ILE A 45 9.42 -8.72 12.95
C ILE A 45 7.96 -9.03 13.25
N GLY A 46 7.72 -10.00 14.12
CA GLY A 46 6.39 -10.48 14.51
C GLY A 46 6.31 -12.01 14.48
N ASP A 47 5.38 -12.57 15.24
CA ASP A 47 5.06 -13.99 15.16
C ASP A 47 4.71 -14.37 13.71
N LYS A 48 5.34 -15.40 13.15
CA LYS A 48 5.11 -15.87 11.77
C LYS A 48 5.33 -14.81 10.68
N ALA A 49 6.04 -13.73 10.96
CA ALA A 49 6.39 -12.74 9.94
C ALA A 49 7.40 -13.34 8.95
N VAL A 50 7.20 -13.14 7.65
CA VAL A 50 8.07 -13.70 6.60
C VAL A 50 8.52 -12.60 5.64
N ALA A 51 9.83 -12.40 5.53
CA ALA A 51 10.48 -11.53 4.57
C ALA A 51 11.42 -12.38 3.69
N ASN A 52 10.99 -12.70 2.47
CA ASN A 52 11.70 -13.62 1.57
C ASN A 52 12.39 -12.91 0.39
N GLY A 53 12.01 -11.67 0.06
CA GLY A 53 12.73 -10.89 -0.93
C GLY A 53 14.01 -10.27 -0.36
N ASP A 54 15.00 -10.03 -1.20
CA ASP A 54 16.19 -9.26 -0.83
C ASP A 54 15.77 -7.84 -0.41
N HIS A 55 16.37 -7.31 0.66
CA HIS A 55 16.00 -6.01 1.26
C HIS A 55 14.54 -5.87 1.71
N SER A 56 13.76 -6.96 1.73
CA SER A 56 12.34 -6.89 2.07
C SER A 56 12.09 -6.73 3.56
N ILE A 57 10.97 -6.09 3.90
CA ILE A 57 10.55 -5.83 5.28
C ILE A 57 9.16 -6.42 5.49
N ALA A 58 8.98 -7.20 6.56
CA ALA A 58 7.70 -7.73 7.01
C ALA A 58 7.55 -7.50 8.52
N ILE A 59 6.59 -6.66 8.91
CA ILE A 59 6.35 -6.27 10.30
C ILE A 59 4.88 -6.52 10.67
N GLY A 60 4.65 -7.38 11.66
CA GLY A 60 3.33 -7.76 12.16
C GLY A 60 3.14 -9.27 12.24
N TRP A 61 2.15 -9.70 13.02
CA TRP A 61 1.77 -11.12 13.08
C TRP A 61 1.35 -11.60 11.68
N MET A 62 1.95 -12.67 11.16
CA MET A 62 1.69 -13.19 9.81
C MET A 62 1.87 -12.15 8.68
N ALA A 63 2.68 -11.11 8.86
CA ALA A 63 3.04 -10.20 7.77
C ALA A 63 3.93 -10.95 6.75
N THR A 64 3.65 -10.81 5.46
CA THR A 64 4.38 -11.56 4.41
C THR A 64 4.88 -10.65 3.29
N SER A 65 6.19 -10.58 3.10
CA SER A 65 6.84 -10.01 1.91
C SER A 65 7.48 -11.17 1.14
N VAL A 66 6.67 -11.84 0.32
CA VAL A 66 7.03 -13.14 -0.29
C VAL A 66 6.79 -13.14 -1.79
N THR A 67 7.64 -13.83 -2.51
CA THR A 67 7.52 -14.06 -3.96
C THR A 67 6.12 -14.54 -4.33
N SER A 68 5.44 -13.83 -5.24
CA SER A 68 4.21 -14.36 -5.83
C SER A 68 4.49 -15.67 -6.55
N THR A 69 3.72 -16.70 -6.22
CA THR A 69 3.74 -18.00 -6.91
C THR A 69 3.39 -17.89 -8.39
N HIS A 70 2.80 -16.78 -8.83
CA HIS A 70 2.41 -16.55 -10.22
C HIS A 70 3.53 -15.94 -11.06
N THR A 71 4.37 -15.08 -10.48
CA THR A 71 5.43 -14.39 -11.22
C THR A 71 6.79 -15.06 -11.06
N GLY A 72 7.00 -15.81 -9.97
CA GLY A 72 8.30 -16.41 -9.63
C GLY A 72 9.39 -15.37 -9.35
N THR A 73 9.04 -14.07 -9.33
CA THR A 73 9.96 -12.97 -9.07
C THR A 73 10.01 -12.70 -7.57
N PRO A 74 11.19 -12.68 -6.94
CA PRO A 74 11.34 -12.31 -5.55
C PRO A 74 10.62 -11.00 -5.23
N ALA A 75 9.92 -10.93 -4.09
CA ALA A 75 9.37 -9.68 -3.58
C ALA A 75 10.48 -8.79 -3.00
N SER A 76 11.56 -8.58 -3.76
CA SER A 76 12.69 -7.75 -3.37
C SER A 76 12.24 -6.32 -3.17
N ASP A 77 12.85 -5.64 -2.20
CA ASP A 77 12.51 -4.26 -1.80
C ASP A 77 11.04 -4.08 -1.37
N ALA A 78 10.30 -5.17 -1.14
CA ALA A 78 8.91 -5.10 -0.73
C ALA A 78 8.78 -4.78 0.76
N VAL A 79 7.74 -4.03 1.11
CA VAL A 79 7.48 -3.59 2.49
C VAL A 79 6.07 -4.01 2.89
N THR A 80 5.95 -4.76 3.97
CA THR A 80 4.68 -5.24 4.49
C THR A 80 4.57 -4.87 5.96
N ILE A 81 3.53 -4.11 6.32
CA ILE A 81 3.32 -3.64 7.69
C ILE A 81 1.86 -3.87 8.08
N GLY A 82 1.63 -4.78 9.03
CA GLY A 82 0.32 -5.07 9.59
C GLY A 82 0.05 -6.57 9.79
N PHE A 83 -0.93 -6.87 10.65
CA PHE A 83 -1.39 -8.25 10.84
C PHE A 83 -1.89 -8.83 9.51
N HIS A 84 -1.33 -9.95 9.09
CA HIS A 84 -1.74 -10.66 7.88
C HIS A 84 -1.69 -9.79 6.60
N ALA A 85 -0.87 -8.73 6.59
CA ALA A 85 -0.61 -7.96 5.38
C ALA A 85 0.32 -8.76 4.44
N GLY A 86 0.26 -8.47 3.14
CA GLY A 86 1.01 -9.21 2.12
C GLY A 86 1.49 -8.34 0.95
N ALA A 87 2.81 -8.21 0.77
CA ALA A 87 3.40 -7.68 -0.45
C ALA A 87 4.02 -8.81 -1.27
N TYR A 88 3.52 -8.98 -2.50
CA TYR A 88 3.79 -10.16 -3.34
C TYR A 88 4.55 -9.84 -4.63
N ALA A 89 5.04 -8.60 -4.77
CA ALA A 89 5.73 -8.13 -5.97
C ALA A 89 6.95 -7.27 -5.61
N PRO A 90 7.94 -7.14 -6.51
CA PRO A 90 9.10 -6.27 -6.31
C PRO A 90 8.70 -4.83 -6.02
N SER A 91 9.35 -4.21 -5.03
CA SER A 91 9.12 -2.82 -4.59
C SER A 91 7.65 -2.50 -4.26
N ALA A 92 6.85 -3.52 -3.92
CA ALA A 92 5.45 -3.34 -3.52
C ALA A 92 5.36 -3.06 -2.02
N VAL A 93 4.39 -2.24 -1.61
CA VAL A 93 4.16 -1.86 -0.23
C VAL A 93 2.73 -2.22 0.18
N ALA A 94 2.56 -3.13 1.13
CA ALA A 94 1.27 -3.44 1.74
C ALA A 94 1.18 -2.81 3.13
N LEU A 95 0.31 -1.81 3.29
CA LEU A 95 0.21 -1.00 4.50
C LEU A 95 -1.14 -1.20 5.21
N GLY A 96 -1.09 -1.78 6.41
CA GLY A 96 -2.23 -2.04 7.28
C GLY A 96 -2.70 -3.50 7.30
N SER A 97 -3.44 -3.86 8.35
CA SER A 97 -3.94 -5.23 8.57
C SER A 97 -4.69 -5.80 7.36
N GLY A 98 -4.28 -6.96 6.84
CA GLY A 98 -4.90 -7.60 5.68
C GLY A 98 -4.69 -6.89 4.33
N SER A 99 -3.89 -5.80 4.25
CA SER A 99 -3.58 -5.17 2.97
C SER A 99 -2.80 -6.11 2.05
N GLN A 100 -3.04 -6.02 0.74
CA GLN A 100 -2.36 -6.82 -0.26
C GLN A 100 -1.86 -5.96 -1.42
N ALA A 101 -0.57 -6.08 -1.74
CA ALA A 101 0.08 -5.41 -2.85
C ALA A 101 0.71 -6.45 -3.78
N SER A 102 0.05 -6.73 -4.91
CA SER A 102 0.46 -7.79 -5.86
C SER A 102 1.05 -7.25 -7.16
N THR A 103 1.19 -5.93 -7.29
CA THR A 103 1.71 -5.26 -8.48
C THR A 103 3.05 -4.58 -8.15
N PRO A 104 4.09 -4.70 -9.00
CA PRO A 104 5.36 -4.03 -8.76
C PRO A 104 5.19 -2.50 -8.63
N PHE A 105 6.04 -1.88 -7.80
CA PHE A 105 6.04 -0.42 -7.61
C PHE A 105 4.69 0.18 -7.18
N THR A 106 3.92 -0.52 -6.35
CA THR A 106 2.64 -0.03 -5.84
C THR A 106 2.58 0.02 -4.33
N VAL A 107 1.79 0.97 -3.81
CA VAL A 107 1.41 1.02 -2.39
C VAL A 107 -0.07 0.65 -2.29
N SER A 108 -0.38 -0.41 -1.55
CA SER A 108 -1.74 -0.83 -1.27
C SER A 108 -2.11 -0.60 0.19
N VAL A 109 -3.23 0.07 0.40
CA VAL A 109 -3.85 0.29 1.71
C VAL A 109 -5.11 -0.56 1.92
N GLY A 110 -5.33 -1.56 1.07
CA GLY A 110 -6.49 -2.46 1.11
C GLY A 110 -6.17 -3.77 0.41
N GLY A 111 -7.19 -4.56 0.09
CA GLY A 111 -6.98 -5.82 -0.61
C GLY A 111 -8.31 -6.47 -0.96
N ASP A 112 -8.31 -7.26 -2.03
CA ASP A 112 -9.51 -7.97 -2.50
C ASP A 112 -9.56 -9.43 -2.00
N ALA A 113 -8.41 -10.01 -1.67
CA ALA A 113 -8.26 -11.40 -1.22
C ALA A 113 -7.67 -11.50 0.20
N SER A 114 -8.07 -10.61 1.10
CA SER A 114 -7.60 -10.60 2.50
C SER A 114 -8.42 -11.53 3.40
N ILE A 115 -7.93 -11.77 4.63
CA ILE A 115 -8.68 -12.43 5.70
C ILE A 115 -9.99 -11.72 6.08
N TYR A 116 -10.16 -10.46 5.67
CA TYR A 116 -11.36 -9.65 5.92
C TYR A 116 -12.28 -9.55 4.68
N GLY A 117 -11.96 -10.26 3.58
CA GLY A 117 -12.60 -10.06 2.28
C GLY A 117 -12.08 -8.83 1.55
N ALA A 118 -12.85 -8.33 0.57
CA ALA A 118 -12.49 -7.16 -0.21
C ALA A 118 -12.77 -5.87 0.56
N PHE A 119 -11.75 -5.03 0.73
CA PHE A 119 -11.89 -3.78 1.45
C PHE A 119 -10.90 -2.71 1.00
N ARG A 120 -11.23 -1.45 1.32
CA ARG A 120 -10.43 -0.26 1.03
C ARG A 120 -10.36 0.63 2.26
N ARG A 121 -9.25 1.37 2.40
CA ARG A 121 -9.11 2.41 3.43
C ARG A 121 -9.24 3.79 2.81
N ARG A 122 -9.74 4.74 3.61
CA ARG A 122 -9.63 6.15 3.30
C ARG A 122 -8.23 6.63 3.65
N ILE A 123 -7.64 7.44 2.77
CA ILE A 123 -6.45 8.22 3.06
C ILE A 123 -6.93 9.63 3.40
N VAL A 124 -6.66 10.10 4.61
CA VAL A 124 -7.17 11.37 5.17
C VAL A 124 -6.02 12.25 5.62
N TYR A 125 -6.29 13.55 5.76
CA TYR A 125 -5.25 14.58 6.03
C TYR A 125 -4.18 14.66 4.94
N VAL A 126 -4.60 14.52 3.69
CA VAL A 126 -3.76 14.73 2.51
C VAL A 126 -3.91 16.20 2.09
N ALA A 127 -2.78 16.90 1.98
CA ALA A 127 -2.76 18.26 1.43
C ALA A 127 -3.18 18.24 -0.04
N ASP A 128 -3.68 19.36 -0.55
CA ASP A 128 -3.98 19.51 -1.98
C ASP A 128 -2.69 19.33 -2.80
N GLY A 129 -2.74 18.50 -3.85
CA GLY A 129 -1.60 18.26 -4.72
C GLY A 129 -1.22 19.50 -5.52
N THR A 130 0.08 19.73 -5.69
CA THR A 130 0.63 20.89 -6.43
C THR A 130 1.37 20.47 -7.70
N ASP A 131 2.02 19.31 -7.68
CA ASP A 131 2.71 18.73 -8.83
C ASP A 131 1.83 17.73 -9.58
N VAL A 132 2.17 17.47 -10.85
CA VAL A 132 1.42 16.54 -11.73
C VAL A 132 1.42 15.08 -11.25
N SER A 133 2.34 14.73 -10.35
CA SER A 133 2.47 13.40 -9.73
C SER A 133 1.86 13.32 -8.33
N ASP A 134 1.29 14.41 -7.81
CA ASP A 134 0.68 14.42 -6.49
C ASP A 134 -0.70 13.75 -6.49
N VAL A 135 -1.11 13.29 -5.30
CA VAL A 135 -2.47 12.82 -5.07
C VAL A 135 -3.46 13.99 -5.19
N ALA A 136 -4.46 13.86 -6.05
CA ALA A 136 -5.59 14.80 -6.10
C ALA A 136 -6.55 14.58 -4.92
N THR A 137 -6.92 15.65 -4.22
CA THR A 137 -7.88 15.57 -3.11
C THR A 137 -9.33 15.70 -3.59
N VAL A 138 -10.28 15.26 -2.76
CA VAL A 138 -11.72 15.47 -3.01
C VAL A 138 -12.07 16.97 -3.08
N GLY A 139 -11.32 17.83 -2.36
CA GLY A 139 -11.48 19.28 -2.43
C GLY A 139 -11.14 19.83 -3.82
N GLN A 140 -10.00 19.42 -4.39
CA GLN A 140 -9.60 19.79 -5.75
C GLN A 140 -10.61 19.33 -6.80
N LEU A 141 -11.07 18.08 -6.71
CA LEU A 141 -12.07 17.53 -7.64
C LEU A 141 -13.39 18.31 -7.60
N ARG A 142 -13.85 18.72 -6.41
CA ARG A 142 -15.08 19.52 -6.28
C ARG A 142 -14.95 20.91 -6.88
N ARG A 143 -13.77 21.54 -6.76
CA ARG A 143 -13.51 22.85 -7.41
C ARG A 143 -13.50 22.72 -8.93
N ALA A 144 -12.81 21.72 -9.47
CA ALA A 144 -12.81 21.45 -10.90
C ALA A 144 -14.23 21.15 -11.44
N LYS A 145 -15.05 20.41 -10.67
CA LYS A 145 -16.45 20.17 -11.02
C LYS A 145 -17.28 21.46 -11.06
N ALA A 146 -17.10 22.33 -10.07
CA ALA A 146 -17.83 23.60 -10.00
C ALA A 146 -17.46 24.53 -11.17
N GLU A 147 -16.17 24.61 -11.52
CA GLU A 147 -15.70 25.39 -12.67
C GLU A 147 -16.27 24.86 -14.00
N LEU A 148 -16.34 23.53 -14.17
CA LEU A 148 -16.98 22.93 -15.34
C LEU A 148 -18.49 23.23 -15.42
N GLU A 149 -19.19 23.19 -14.28
CA GLU A 149 -20.61 23.52 -14.21
C GLU A 149 -20.88 24.98 -14.59
N GLU A 150 -19.99 25.90 -14.19
CA GLU A 150 -20.03 27.31 -14.58
C GLU A 150 -19.81 27.51 -16.08
N GLN A 151 -18.77 26.88 -16.64
CA GLN A 151 -18.49 26.93 -18.09
C GLN A 151 -19.67 26.40 -18.92
N LEU A 152 -20.33 25.33 -18.48
CA LEU A 152 -21.49 24.77 -19.16
C LEU A 152 -22.69 25.72 -19.11
N SER A 153 -22.88 26.43 -17.99
CA SER A 153 -23.94 27.44 -17.88
C SER A 153 -23.71 28.59 -18.86
N ALA A 154 -22.49 29.12 -18.91
CA ALA A 154 -22.12 30.18 -19.84
C ALA A 154 -22.35 29.76 -21.30
N LEU A 155 -21.92 28.55 -21.68
CA LEU A 155 -22.13 28.02 -23.02
C LEU A 155 -23.62 27.90 -23.39
N ARG A 156 -24.47 27.46 -22.45
CA ARG A 156 -25.93 27.37 -22.68
C ARG A 156 -26.57 28.72 -22.91
N GLU A 157 -26.14 29.75 -22.18
CA GLU A 157 -26.60 31.12 -22.39
C GLU A 157 -26.20 31.64 -23.76
N ASP A 158 -24.95 31.41 -24.17
CA ASP A 158 -24.44 31.87 -25.46
C ASP A 158 -25.17 31.19 -26.64
N TYR A 159 -25.44 29.89 -26.53
CA TYR A 159 -26.29 29.20 -27.51
C TYR A 159 -27.71 29.78 -27.56
N SER A 160 -28.28 30.13 -26.42
CA SER A 160 -29.62 30.73 -26.35
C SER A 160 -29.65 32.10 -27.02
N LYS A 161 -28.64 32.94 -26.78
CA LYS A 161 -28.49 34.25 -27.43
C LYS A 161 -28.31 34.12 -28.95
N LEU A 162 -27.47 33.18 -29.39
CA LEU A 162 -27.27 32.92 -30.83
C LEU A 162 -28.57 32.46 -31.50
N ALA A 163 -29.32 31.56 -30.86
CA ALA A 163 -30.59 31.09 -31.37
C ALA A 163 -31.60 32.24 -31.54
N ILE A 164 -31.64 33.19 -30.59
CA ILE A 164 -32.47 34.39 -30.69
C ILE A 164 -32.01 35.28 -31.84
N LEU A 165 -30.70 35.55 -31.96
CA LEU A 165 -30.14 36.39 -33.03
C LEU A 165 -30.44 35.83 -34.43
N LEU A 166 -30.33 34.51 -34.59
CA LEU A 166 -30.68 33.83 -35.84
C LEU A 166 -32.16 33.96 -36.19
N GLN A 167 -33.06 34.01 -35.20
CA GLN A 167 -34.49 34.25 -35.44
C GLN A 167 -34.76 35.71 -35.84
N GLU A 168 -34.06 36.67 -35.24
CA GLU A 168 -34.21 38.10 -35.55
C GLU A 168 -33.68 38.47 -36.94
N THR A 169 -32.57 37.87 -37.37
CA THR A 169 -31.95 38.13 -38.68
C THR A 169 -32.62 37.43 -39.87
N ALA A 170 -33.52 36.47 -39.60
CA ALA A 170 -34.30 35.77 -40.62
C ALA A 170 -35.64 36.46 -40.96
N ARG A 171 -35.97 37.58 -40.29
CA ARG A 171 -37.12 38.44 -40.60
C ARG A 171 -36.71 39.60 -41.51
#